data_AF-A0A415MBA6-F1
#
_entry.id   AF-A0A415MBA6-F1
#
_cell.length_a   1.000
_cell.length_b   1.000
_cell.length_c   1.000
_cell.angle_alpha   90.00
_cell.angle_beta   90.00
_cell.angle_gamma   90.00
#
_symmetry.space_group_name_H-M   'P 1'
#
loop_
_entity.id
_entity.type
_entity.pdbx_description
1 polymer ?
#
loop_
_entity_poly.entity_id
_entity_poly.type
_entity_poly.pdbx_seq_one_letter_code
_entity_poly.pdbx_strand_id
1 'polypeptide(L)'
;MADCLIFRNLNDDVQDNLNKFWTSFTTWINKSAIVNEYFKGEFVSSDCNIYNEVIYYLDINYEEEYKMFYGESYPYFKISNQGVDIDIIKNYLEIMYDRWIQSDKHYQFTIEVNKLFDKFHLPYKLGSGKVVGKGYKTTESVDKILNQRMFERKIAYSEEMIMSNELLDKKCALDYVVDALQYYISIQDADNIERKYREAALSVNNDLNTKVYSVIKSDISEIMKLANEYFDIRHNEYLNKAKEKREALDDLQFIEYLYNRAYALLYILRIKSRNAKLLIKEDEK
;
A
#
# COMPACT_ATOMS: atom_id res chain seq x y z
N MET A 1 24.06 -37.84 12.77
CA MET A 1 24.85 -36.71 12.23
C MET A 1 23.95 -35.50 12.36
N ALA A 2 24.36 -34.52 13.16
CA ALA A 2 23.55 -33.35 13.47
C ALA A 2 23.41 -32.47 12.22
N ASP A 3 22.16 -32.17 11.86
CA ASP A 3 21.83 -31.14 10.87
C ASP A 3 22.26 -29.78 11.42
N CYS A 4 23.29 -29.22 10.81
CA CYS A 4 23.71 -27.85 11.08
C CYS A 4 22.78 -26.91 10.30
N LEU A 5 21.69 -26.48 10.93
CA LEU A 5 20.90 -25.33 10.47
C LEU A 5 21.81 -24.10 10.49
N ILE A 6 22.32 -23.72 9.32
CA ILE A 6 22.98 -22.44 9.12
C ILE A 6 21.91 -21.35 9.30
N PHE A 7 21.88 -20.71 10.47
CA PHE A 7 21.16 -19.47 10.67
C PHE A 7 21.79 -18.40 9.76
N ARG A 8 21.19 -18.13 8.60
CA ARG A 8 21.50 -16.93 7.82
C ARG A 8 21.00 -15.71 8.59
N ASN A 9 21.82 -14.67 8.71
CA ASN A 9 21.41 -13.40 9.29
C ASN A 9 20.33 -12.77 8.41
N LEU A 10 19.14 -12.52 8.96
CA LEU A 10 18.02 -11.87 8.26
C LEU A 10 18.38 -10.48 7.70
N ASN A 11 19.39 -9.81 8.30
CA ASN A 11 19.91 -8.53 7.81
C ASN A 11 20.65 -8.62 6.47
N ASP A 12 21.26 -9.78 6.17
CA ASP A 12 22.04 -9.94 4.94
C ASP A 12 21.11 -10.05 3.72
N ASP A 13 19.93 -10.68 3.86
CA ASP A 13 18.94 -10.82 2.80
C ASP A 13 18.29 -9.47 2.42
N VAL A 14 18.01 -8.60 3.40
CA VAL A 14 17.42 -7.27 3.13
C VAL A 14 18.43 -6.37 2.42
N GLN A 15 19.68 -6.36 2.88
CA GLN A 15 20.74 -5.57 2.28
C GLN A 15 21.05 -6.04 0.85
N ASP A 16 21.05 -7.35 0.61
CA ASP A 16 21.20 -7.93 -0.73
C ASP A 16 20.03 -7.54 -1.64
N ASN A 17 18.79 -7.57 -1.15
CA ASN A 17 17.62 -7.13 -1.92
C ASN A 17 17.65 -5.64 -2.26
N LEU A 18 18.13 -4.78 -1.36
CA LEU A 18 18.33 -3.35 -1.64
C LEU A 18 19.37 -3.13 -2.73
N ASN A 19 20.50 -3.85 -2.67
CA ASN A 19 21.56 -3.77 -3.68
C ASN A 19 21.10 -4.30 -5.05
N LYS A 20 20.31 -5.40 -5.07
CA LYS A 20 19.69 -5.94 -6.29
C LYS A 20 18.68 -4.97 -6.89
N PHE A 21 17.82 -4.36 -6.06
CA PHE A 21 16.93 -3.30 -6.49
C PHE A 21 17.70 -2.15 -7.12
N TRP A 22 18.73 -1.65 -6.44
CA TRP A 22 19.54 -0.52 -6.91
C TRP A 22 20.22 -0.79 -8.24
N THR A 23 20.79 -1.98 -8.41
CA THR A 23 21.42 -2.40 -9.66
C THR A 23 20.40 -2.47 -10.79
N SER A 24 19.24 -3.09 -10.54
CA SER A 24 18.18 -3.22 -11.55
C SER A 24 17.57 -1.86 -11.91
N PHE A 25 17.38 -0.99 -10.92
CA PHE A 25 16.82 0.34 -11.08
C PHE A 25 17.77 1.25 -11.86
N THR A 26 19.03 1.35 -11.45
CA THR A 26 20.04 2.17 -12.15
C THR A 26 20.28 1.67 -13.58
N THR A 27 20.23 0.36 -13.82
CA THR A 27 20.29 -0.19 -15.19
C THR A 27 19.09 0.22 -16.03
N TRP A 28 17.88 0.25 -15.45
CA TRP A 28 16.66 0.63 -16.17
C TRP A 28 16.66 2.12 -16.55
N ILE A 29 16.98 3.01 -15.61
CA ILE A 29 16.94 4.46 -15.86
C ILE A 29 18.03 4.93 -16.84
N ASN A 30 19.12 4.17 -16.99
CA ASN A 30 20.21 4.47 -17.93
C ASN A 30 19.96 3.91 -19.35
N LYS A 31 18.81 3.27 -19.61
CA LYS A 31 18.47 2.88 -20.99
C LYS A 31 18.20 4.13 -21.82
N SER A 32 18.85 4.26 -22.98
CA SER A 32 18.71 5.40 -23.90
C SER A 32 17.25 5.82 -24.15
N ALA A 33 16.35 4.86 -24.40
CA ALA A 33 14.92 5.15 -24.58
C ALA A 33 14.26 5.76 -23.34
N ILE A 34 14.60 5.26 -22.14
CA ILE A 34 14.06 5.77 -20.87
C ILE A 34 14.62 7.15 -20.59
N VAL A 35 15.92 7.37 -20.79
CA VAL A 35 16.56 8.68 -20.63
C VAL A 35 15.86 9.73 -21.48
N ASN A 36 15.71 9.46 -22.78
CA ASN A 36 15.09 10.38 -23.71
C ASN A 36 13.62 10.67 -23.40
N GLU A 37 12.87 9.65 -22.95
CA GLU A 37 11.43 9.77 -22.74
C GLU A 37 11.06 10.33 -21.36
N TYR A 38 11.80 9.97 -20.30
CA TYR A 38 11.38 10.22 -18.92
C TYR A 38 12.01 11.47 -18.30
N PHE A 39 13.20 11.86 -18.73
CA PHE A 39 13.97 12.91 -18.07
C PHE A 39 13.81 14.27 -18.75
N LYS A 40 13.83 15.34 -17.97
CA LYS A 40 13.83 16.71 -18.50
C LYS A 40 15.12 16.94 -19.30
N GLY A 41 15.03 17.68 -20.40
CA GLY A 41 16.14 17.84 -21.35
C GLY A 41 17.43 18.43 -20.75
N GLU A 42 17.34 19.20 -19.67
CA GLU A 42 18.50 19.74 -18.96
C GLU A 42 19.36 18.68 -18.26
N PHE A 43 18.85 17.47 -18.06
CA PHE A 43 19.55 16.33 -17.46
C PHE A 43 19.92 15.26 -18.50
N VAL A 44 19.71 15.54 -19.79
CA VAL A 44 19.87 14.58 -20.88
C VAL A 44 20.88 15.10 -21.89
N SER A 45 21.93 14.29 -22.11
CA SER A 45 22.89 14.50 -23.20
C SER A 45 22.74 13.40 -24.23
N SER A 46 23.18 13.68 -25.46
CA SER A 46 23.14 12.73 -26.57
C SER A 46 24.48 12.65 -27.29
N ASP A 47 24.77 11.47 -27.81
CA ASP A 47 25.94 11.19 -28.66
C ASP A 47 25.55 10.15 -29.72
N CYS A 48 26.46 9.83 -30.63
CA CYS A 48 26.29 8.80 -31.65
C CYS A 48 27.08 7.53 -31.26
N ASN A 49 26.43 6.37 -31.35
CA ASN A 49 27.14 5.10 -31.20
C ASN A 49 28.01 4.78 -32.43
N ILE A 50 28.74 3.67 -32.39
CA ILE A 50 29.60 3.19 -33.50
C ILE A 50 28.84 2.91 -34.82
N TYR A 51 27.50 2.91 -34.79
CA TYR A 51 26.62 2.73 -35.94
C TYR A 51 25.94 4.05 -36.37
N ASN A 52 26.40 5.21 -35.86
CA ASN A 52 25.81 6.54 -36.08
C ASN A 52 24.35 6.69 -35.60
N GLU A 53 23.91 5.88 -34.65
CA GLU A 53 22.60 6.03 -34.02
C GLU A 53 22.70 6.94 -32.80
N VAL A 54 21.73 7.84 -32.64
CA VAL A 54 21.66 8.74 -31.48
C VAL A 54 21.32 7.93 -30.23
N ILE A 55 22.21 8.01 -29.24
CA ILE A 55 22.03 7.45 -27.91
C ILE A 55 21.90 8.59 -26.90
N TYR A 56 20.99 8.43 -25.95
CA TYR A 56 20.76 9.38 -24.87
C TYR A 56 21.31 8.81 -23.57
N TYR A 57 21.92 9.66 -22.76
CA TYR A 57 22.44 9.31 -21.43
C TYR A 57 22.19 10.45 -20.44
N LEU A 58 22.16 10.09 -19.16
CA LEU A 58 21.97 11.05 -18.09
C LEU A 58 23.24 11.88 -17.91
N ASP A 59 23.08 13.20 -17.88
CA ASP A 59 24.15 14.15 -17.61
C ASP A 59 23.78 14.93 -16.35
N ILE A 60 23.87 14.23 -15.21
CA ILE A 60 23.45 14.75 -13.91
C ILE A 60 24.68 14.95 -13.04
N ASN A 61 24.89 16.20 -12.62
CA ASN A 61 25.84 16.52 -11.56
C ASN A 61 25.22 16.18 -10.20
N TYR A 62 25.31 14.92 -9.78
CA TYR A 62 24.69 14.44 -8.54
C TYR A 62 25.12 15.24 -7.30
N GLU A 63 26.37 15.69 -7.24
CA GLU A 63 26.88 16.46 -6.09
C GLU A 63 26.23 17.84 -5.98
N GLU A 64 25.99 18.51 -7.11
CA GLU A 64 25.30 19.80 -7.16
C GLU A 64 23.82 19.65 -6.84
N GLU A 65 23.15 18.66 -7.45
CA GLU A 65 21.73 18.40 -7.22
C GLU A 65 21.44 18.05 -5.77
N TYR A 66 22.25 17.19 -5.13
CA TYR A 66 22.08 16.85 -3.72
C TYR A 66 22.33 18.04 -2.79
N LYS A 67 23.34 18.87 -3.07
CA LYS A 67 23.57 20.09 -2.29
C LYS A 67 22.43 21.10 -2.45
N MET A 68 21.89 21.23 -3.65
CA MET A 68 20.79 22.15 -3.92
C MET A 68 19.49 21.70 -3.25
N PHE A 69 19.18 20.40 -3.29
CA PHE A 69 17.90 19.88 -2.82
C PHE A 69 17.89 19.51 -1.33
N TYR A 70 18.96 18.87 -0.84
CA TYR A 70 19.07 18.38 0.54
C TYR A 70 20.04 19.19 1.42
N GLY A 71 20.91 20.02 0.84
CA GLY A 71 21.98 20.68 1.58
C GLY A 71 23.12 19.73 1.98
N GLU A 72 23.18 18.54 1.40
CA GLU A 72 24.13 17.47 1.72
C GLU A 72 24.89 17.02 0.46
N SER A 73 26.07 16.42 0.64
CA SER A 73 26.83 15.83 -0.47
C SER A 73 26.23 14.51 -0.94
N TYR A 74 26.40 14.19 -2.22
CA TYR A 74 25.97 12.91 -2.77
C TYR A 74 26.77 11.76 -2.13
N PRO A 75 26.13 10.71 -1.58
CA PRO A 75 26.80 9.68 -0.80
C PRO A 75 27.57 8.64 -1.66
N TYR A 76 28.34 9.08 -2.66
CA TYR A 76 29.07 8.23 -3.60
C TYR A 76 29.97 7.20 -2.91
N PHE A 77 30.82 7.65 -1.97
CA PHE A 77 31.73 6.76 -1.25
C PHE A 77 31.00 5.70 -0.43
N LYS A 78 29.84 6.05 0.14
CA LYS A 78 29.01 5.12 0.90
C LYS A 78 28.45 4.04 -0.02
N ILE A 79 27.85 4.45 -1.14
CA ILE A 79 27.29 3.53 -2.15
C ILE A 79 28.39 2.58 -2.68
N SER A 80 29.56 3.12 -3.03
CA SER A 80 30.65 2.33 -3.63
C SER A 80 31.27 1.31 -2.67
N ASN A 81 31.41 1.65 -1.37
CA ASN A 81 32.12 0.81 -0.41
C ASN A 81 31.20 -0.09 0.41
N GLN A 82 29.95 0.34 0.64
CA GLN A 82 29.04 -0.31 1.59
C GLN A 82 27.74 -0.78 0.93
N GLY A 83 27.52 -0.43 -0.35
CA GLY A 83 26.24 -0.63 -1.02
C GLY A 83 25.21 0.43 -0.62
N VAL A 84 23.97 0.18 -0.99
CA VAL A 84 22.89 1.16 -0.81
C VAL A 84 22.02 0.80 0.40
N ASP A 85 21.64 1.79 1.19
CA ASP A 85 20.61 1.62 2.21
C ASP A 85 19.28 2.22 1.73
N ILE A 86 18.21 1.99 2.49
CA ILE A 86 16.90 2.49 2.11
C ILE A 86 16.87 4.02 2.03
N ASP A 87 17.54 4.74 2.93
CA ASP A 87 17.45 6.20 2.97
C ASP A 87 18.15 6.83 1.77
N ILE A 88 19.24 6.25 1.27
CA ILE A 88 19.84 6.63 -0.01
C ILE A 88 18.85 6.42 -1.17
N ILE A 89 18.13 5.28 -1.20
CA ILE A 89 17.11 5.03 -2.23
C ILE A 89 15.97 6.06 -2.13
N LYS A 90 15.50 6.39 -0.91
CA LYS A 90 14.45 7.39 -0.70
C LYS A 90 14.87 8.73 -1.28
N ASN A 91 16.05 9.22 -0.87
CA ASN A 91 16.54 10.52 -1.27
C ASN A 91 16.77 10.59 -2.79
N TYR A 92 17.31 9.52 -3.37
CA TYR A 92 17.53 9.46 -4.82
C TYR A 92 16.21 9.47 -5.61
N LEU A 93 15.21 8.70 -5.19
CA LEU A 93 13.91 8.67 -5.86
C LEU A 93 13.12 9.96 -5.69
N GLU A 94 13.24 10.64 -4.56
CA GLU A 94 12.53 11.90 -4.30
C GLU A 94 13.08 13.03 -5.16
N ILE A 95 14.40 13.24 -5.19
CA ILE A 95 15.00 14.26 -6.06
C ILE A 95 14.77 13.95 -7.55
N MET A 96 14.81 12.67 -7.94
CA MET A 96 14.46 12.25 -9.29
C MET A 96 13.04 12.66 -9.67
N TYR A 97 12.09 12.32 -8.80
CA TYR A 97 10.68 12.57 -9.07
C TYR A 97 10.39 14.06 -9.16
N ASP A 98 10.92 14.84 -8.22
CA ASP A 98 10.67 16.29 -8.16
C ASP A 98 11.37 17.04 -9.30
N ARG A 99 12.66 16.77 -9.51
CA ARG A 99 13.52 17.58 -10.36
C ARG A 99 13.80 16.94 -11.71
N TRP A 100 14.20 15.68 -11.77
CA TRP A 100 14.78 15.12 -12.99
C TRP A 100 13.76 14.56 -13.97
N ILE A 101 12.68 13.98 -13.47
CA ILE A 101 11.64 13.33 -14.29
C ILE A 101 10.62 14.37 -14.78
N GLN A 102 10.20 14.24 -16.05
CA GLN A 102 9.14 15.06 -16.63
C GLN A 102 7.81 14.81 -15.92
N SER A 103 7.04 15.87 -15.67
CA SER A 103 5.81 15.78 -14.86
C SER A 103 4.74 14.86 -15.46
N ASP A 104 4.65 14.77 -16.78
CA ASP A 104 3.74 13.85 -17.48
C ASP A 104 4.16 12.37 -17.37
N LYS A 105 5.42 12.11 -16.99
CA LYS A 105 5.99 10.76 -16.82
C LYS A 105 5.96 10.26 -15.38
N HIS A 106 5.60 11.10 -14.41
CA HIS A 106 5.51 10.77 -12.99
C HIS A 106 4.70 9.51 -12.70
N TYR A 107 3.56 9.33 -13.36
CA TYR A 107 2.71 8.15 -13.17
C TYR A 107 3.40 6.86 -13.63
N GLN A 108 3.98 6.87 -14.84
CA GLN A 108 4.65 5.70 -15.41
C GLN A 108 5.90 5.35 -14.60
N PHE A 109 6.68 6.36 -14.22
CA PHE A 109 7.84 6.20 -13.34
C PHE A 109 7.46 5.55 -12.01
N THR A 110 6.36 6.00 -11.38
CA THR A 110 5.85 5.42 -10.14
C THR A 110 5.49 3.94 -10.28
N ILE A 111 4.83 3.56 -11.38
CA ILE A 111 4.48 2.16 -11.65
C ILE A 111 5.74 1.30 -11.77
N GLU A 112 6.73 1.73 -12.54
CA GLU A 112 7.94 0.94 -12.78
C GLU A 112 8.80 0.79 -11.51
N VAL A 113 8.96 1.87 -10.73
CA VAL A 113 9.65 1.81 -9.43
C VAL A 113 8.94 0.85 -8.47
N ASN A 114 7.60 0.90 -8.41
CA ASN A 114 6.84 -0.01 -7.55
C ASN A 114 6.92 -1.47 -7.98
N LYS A 115 6.92 -1.75 -9.30
CA LYS A 115 7.19 -3.10 -9.83
C LYS A 115 8.57 -3.60 -9.41
N LEU A 116 9.59 -2.73 -9.39
CA LEU A 116 10.93 -3.09 -8.95
C LEU A 116 10.97 -3.37 -7.44
N PHE A 117 10.30 -2.55 -6.61
CA PHE A 117 10.19 -2.84 -5.17
C PHE A 117 9.53 -4.21 -4.93
N ASP A 118 8.44 -4.52 -5.64
CA ASP A 118 7.78 -5.83 -5.55
C ASP A 118 8.65 -6.98 -6.03
N LYS A 119 9.38 -6.81 -7.14
CA LYS A 119 10.28 -7.82 -7.73
C LYS A 119 11.38 -8.27 -6.76
N PHE A 120 11.87 -7.36 -5.93
CA PHE A 120 12.93 -7.64 -4.96
C PHE A 120 12.41 -7.79 -3.53
N HIS A 121 11.10 -8.00 -3.37
CA HIS A 121 10.46 -8.24 -2.07
C HIS A 121 10.74 -7.15 -1.02
N LEU A 122 10.89 -5.90 -1.48
CA LEU A 122 11.15 -4.75 -0.61
C LEU A 122 9.81 -4.20 -0.09
N PRO A 123 9.67 -3.99 1.23
CA PRO A 123 8.41 -3.54 1.84
C PRO A 123 8.24 -2.01 1.70
N TYR A 124 8.39 -1.49 0.49
CA TYR A 124 8.29 -0.06 0.18
C TYR A 124 7.41 0.18 -1.05
N LYS A 125 6.83 1.38 -1.13
CA LYS A 125 6.19 1.92 -2.33
C LYS A 125 6.60 3.38 -2.53
N LEU A 126 6.76 3.79 -3.78
CA LEU A 126 6.80 5.18 -4.18
C LEU A 126 5.36 5.68 -4.34
N GLY A 127 5.01 6.76 -3.64
CA GLY A 127 3.74 7.46 -3.74
C GLY A 127 3.98 8.97 -3.64
N SER A 128 3.45 9.72 -4.63
CA SER A 128 3.59 11.18 -4.71
C SER A 128 5.03 11.68 -4.52
N GLY A 129 5.99 11.00 -5.15
CA GLY A 129 7.43 11.32 -5.07
C GLY A 129 8.13 10.89 -3.79
N LYS A 130 7.43 10.30 -2.82
CA LYS A 130 8.03 9.82 -1.57
C LYS A 130 7.97 8.31 -1.45
N VAL A 131 9.05 7.72 -0.96
CA VAL A 131 9.11 6.29 -0.66
C VAL A 131 8.63 6.07 0.76
N VAL A 132 7.51 5.35 0.88
CA VAL A 132 6.89 4.99 2.16
C VAL A 132 6.93 3.49 2.37
N GLY A 133 6.93 3.05 3.63
CA GLY A 133 6.81 1.63 3.95
C GLY A 133 5.47 1.09 3.46
N LYS A 134 5.49 -0.03 2.75
CA LYS A 134 4.30 -0.90 2.66
C LYS A 134 4.12 -1.47 4.06
N GLY A 135 3.10 -1.00 4.79
CA GLY A 135 2.69 -1.64 6.04
C GLY A 135 2.65 -3.16 5.82
N TYR A 136 3.24 -3.91 6.75
CA TYR A 136 3.56 -5.34 6.58
C TYR A 136 2.54 -6.08 5.70
N LYS A 137 2.93 -6.42 4.47
CA LYS A 137 2.31 -7.58 3.81
C LYS A 137 2.82 -8.78 4.59
N THR A 138 1.91 -9.42 5.33
CA THR A 138 2.18 -10.70 5.96
C THR A 138 2.73 -11.67 4.91
N THR A 139 3.73 -12.48 5.27
CA THR A 139 4.29 -13.56 4.44
C THR A 139 3.30 -14.71 4.20
N GLU A 140 2.06 -14.58 4.66
CA GLU A 140 0.99 -15.48 4.26
C GLU A 140 0.60 -15.14 2.82
N SER A 141 0.83 -16.08 1.89
CA SER A 141 0.11 -16.05 0.63
C SER A 141 -1.37 -16.09 0.97
N VAL A 142 -2.08 -15.00 0.69
CA VAL A 142 -3.53 -15.00 0.73
C VAL A 142 -3.96 -15.80 -0.50
N ASP A 143 -3.99 -17.13 -0.37
CA ASP A 143 -4.35 -18.11 -1.42
C ASP A 143 -5.79 -17.92 -1.95
N LYS A 144 -6.50 -16.91 -1.45
CA LYS A 144 -7.95 -16.78 -1.48
C LYS A 144 -8.32 -15.31 -1.60
N ILE A 145 -8.29 -14.82 -2.84
CA ILE A 145 -8.59 -13.43 -3.18
C ILE A 145 -10.12 -13.21 -3.11
N LEU A 146 -10.56 -12.48 -2.09
CA LEU A 146 -11.84 -11.75 -2.08
C LEU A 146 -11.88 -10.85 -3.31
N ASN A 147 -13.00 -10.79 -4.06
CA ASN A 147 -13.25 -9.90 -5.21
C ASN A 147 -12.25 -8.74 -5.31
N GLN A 148 -11.11 -9.04 -5.97
CA GLN A 148 -9.85 -8.31 -5.76
C GLN A 148 -10.00 -6.83 -6.04
N ARG A 149 -10.74 -6.55 -7.10
CA ARG A 149 -10.92 -5.21 -7.63
C ARG A 149 -11.76 -4.33 -6.73
N MET A 150 -12.78 -4.87 -6.06
CA MET A 150 -13.63 -4.07 -5.15
C MET A 150 -13.01 -3.92 -3.77
N PHE A 151 -12.42 -4.98 -3.22
CA PHE A 151 -11.94 -4.99 -1.84
C PHE A 151 -10.53 -4.40 -1.72
N GLU A 152 -9.59 -4.87 -2.54
CA GLU A 152 -8.19 -4.46 -2.40
C GLU A 152 -7.97 -3.02 -2.84
N ARG A 153 -8.70 -2.53 -3.85
CA ARG A 153 -8.59 -1.13 -4.28
C ARG A 153 -9.15 -0.16 -3.23
N LYS A 154 -10.32 -0.46 -2.66
CA LYS A 154 -10.91 0.38 -1.60
C LYS A 154 -10.03 0.41 -0.36
N ILE A 155 -9.51 -0.75 0.05
CA ILE A 155 -8.59 -0.84 1.20
C ILE A 155 -7.29 -0.09 0.90
N ALA A 156 -6.63 -0.34 -0.24
CA ALA A 156 -5.38 0.33 -0.57
C ALA A 156 -5.53 1.86 -0.69
N TYR A 157 -6.63 2.32 -1.29
CA TYR A 157 -6.92 3.75 -1.38
C TYR A 157 -7.20 4.35 0.00
N SER A 158 -7.91 3.63 0.87
CA SER A 158 -8.15 4.07 2.24
C SER A 158 -6.86 4.16 3.08
N GLU A 159 -5.90 3.25 2.86
CA GLU A 159 -4.58 3.28 3.51
C GLU A 159 -3.74 4.48 3.06
N GLU A 160 -3.91 4.95 1.83
CA GLU A 160 -3.24 6.16 1.34
C GLU A 160 -3.87 7.42 1.94
N MET A 161 -5.20 7.46 1.96
CA MET A 161 -5.95 8.62 2.43
C MET A 161 -5.85 8.82 3.95
N ILE A 162 -5.80 7.74 4.75
CA ILE A 162 -5.71 7.88 6.21
C ILE A 162 -4.40 8.53 6.65
N MET A 163 -3.34 8.40 5.85
CA MET A 163 -2.02 8.99 6.10
C MET A 163 -1.95 10.48 5.74
N SER A 164 -2.98 11.03 5.07
CA SER A 164 -3.10 12.45 4.78
C SER A 164 -3.30 13.26 6.07
N ASN A 165 -3.00 14.55 6.06
CA ASN A 165 -3.37 15.46 7.16
C ASN A 165 -4.73 16.12 6.94
N GLU A 166 -5.33 15.94 5.76
CA GLU A 166 -6.60 16.54 5.39
C GLU A 166 -7.79 15.79 6.00
N LEU A 167 -8.71 16.53 6.62
CA LEU A 167 -9.91 15.96 7.24
C LEU A 167 -10.78 15.20 6.23
N LEU A 168 -10.90 15.72 5.00
CA LEU A 168 -11.70 15.11 3.95
C LEU A 168 -11.12 13.76 3.54
N ASP A 169 -9.80 13.66 3.39
CA ASP A 169 -9.14 12.40 3.03
C ASP A 169 -9.34 11.35 4.13
N LYS A 170 -9.21 11.72 5.40
CA LYS A 170 -9.46 10.77 6.50
C LYS A 170 -10.91 10.33 6.60
N LYS A 171 -11.87 11.23 6.34
CA LYS A 171 -13.29 10.88 6.22
C LYS A 171 -13.51 9.89 5.08
N CYS A 172 -12.93 10.13 3.91
CA CYS A 172 -12.99 9.21 2.78
C CYS A 172 -12.35 7.85 3.12
N ALA A 173 -11.20 7.84 3.78
CA ALA A 173 -10.54 6.61 4.22
C ALA A 173 -11.45 5.76 5.13
N LEU A 174 -12.08 6.39 6.12
CA LEU A 174 -13.02 5.74 7.03
C LEU A 174 -14.23 5.18 6.29
N ASP A 175 -14.82 5.96 5.38
CA ASP A 175 -15.93 5.53 4.53
C ASP A 175 -15.57 4.25 3.75
N TYR A 176 -14.42 4.26 3.05
CA TYR A 176 -13.98 3.11 2.25
C TYR A 176 -13.79 1.82 3.05
N VAL A 177 -13.20 1.89 4.25
CA VAL A 177 -12.99 0.69 5.10
C VAL A 177 -14.31 0.18 5.66
N VAL A 178 -15.19 1.07 6.11
CA VAL A 178 -16.52 0.70 6.63
C VAL A 178 -17.38 0.10 5.53
N ASP A 179 -17.29 0.61 4.30
CA ASP A 179 -17.94 0.07 3.12
C ASP A 179 -17.46 -1.35 2.78
N ALA A 180 -16.14 -1.57 2.83
CA ALA A 180 -15.58 -2.89 2.64
C ALA A 180 -16.09 -3.87 3.71
N LEU A 181 -16.10 -3.46 4.98
CA LEU A 181 -16.66 -4.27 6.07
C LEU A 181 -18.15 -4.59 5.87
N GLN A 182 -18.96 -3.60 5.44
CA GLN A 182 -20.37 -3.83 5.14
C GLN A 182 -20.57 -4.82 3.99
N TYR A 183 -19.76 -4.71 2.93
CA TYR A 183 -19.80 -5.67 1.83
C TYR A 183 -19.47 -7.08 2.32
N TYR A 184 -18.43 -7.24 3.14
CA TYR A 184 -18.09 -8.54 3.72
C TYR A 184 -19.26 -9.14 4.52
N ILE A 185 -19.99 -8.31 5.26
CA ILE A 185 -21.16 -8.74 6.01
C ILE A 185 -22.32 -9.10 5.07
N SER A 186 -22.55 -8.31 4.02
CA SER A 186 -23.74 -8.43 3.16
C SER A 186 -23.80 -9.76 2.40
N ILE A 187 -22.66 -10.34 2.09
CA ILE A 187 -22.49 -11.61 1.38
C ILE A 187 -22.52 -12.85 2.30
N GLN A 188 -22.65 -12.68 3.62
CA GLN A 188 -22.80 -13.81 4.53
C GLN A 188 -24.17 -14.48 4.33
N ASP A 189 -24.20 -15.80 4.46
CA ASP A 189 -25.37 -16.64 4.20
C ASP A 189 -26.36 -16.62 5.35
N ALA A 190 -27.08 -15.51 5.47
CA ALA A 190 -28.11 -15.33 6.46
C ALA A 190 -29.17 -14.30 6.02
N ASP A 191 -30.41 -14.50 6.48
CA ASP A 191 -31.56 -13.70 6.05
C ASP A 191 -31.65 -12.33 6.75
N ASN A 192 -30.98 -12.16 7.89
CA ASN A 192 -31.02 -10.93 8.67
C ASN A 192 -29.64 -10.51 9.15
N ILE A 193 -29.52 -9.23 9.51
CA ILE A 193 -28.22 -8.61 9.78
C ILE A 193 -27.54 -9.17 11.03
N GLU A 194 -28.29 -9.48 12.09
CA GLU A 194 -27.73 -10.09 13.31
C GLU A 194 -27.16 -11.49 13.05
N ARG A 195 -27.85 -12.28 12.21
CA ARG A 195 -27.37 -13.59 11.76
C ARG A 195 -26.17 -13.43 10.84
N LYS A 196 -26.13 -12.42 9.96
CA LYS A 196 -24.94 -12.12 9.14
C LYS A 196 -23.73 -11.77 10.00
N TYR A 197 -23.90 -11.02 11.10
CA TYR A 197 -22.82 -10.75 12.05
C TYR A 197 -22.34 -12.04 12.75
N ARG A 198 -23.27 -12.93 13.10
CA ARG A 198 -22.95 -14.25 13.66
C ARG A 198 -22.16 -15.10 12.67
N GLU A 199 -22.58 -15.20 11.41
CA GLU A 199 -21.87 -15.95 10.37
C GLU A 199 -20.48 -15.37 10.10
N ALA A 200 -20.36 -14.04 10.05
CA ALA A 200 -19.07 -13.36 9.92
C ALA A 200 -18.13 -13.71 11.08
N ALA A 201 -18.60 -13.70 12.33
CA ALA A 201 -17.78 -14.07 13.48
C ALA A 201 -17.42 -15.58 13.49
N LEU A 202 -18.38 -16.43 13.12
CA LEU A 202 -18.15 -17.88 12.97
C LEU A 202 -17.11 -18.20 11.88
N SER A 203 -17.03 -17.38 10.83
CA SER A 203 -16.03 -17.54 9.79
C SER A 203 -14.59 -17.44 10.31
N VAL A 204 -14.39 -16.77 11.45
CA VAL A 204 -13.09 -16.62 12.12
C VAL A 204 -12.90 -17.67 13.22
N ASN A 205 -13.93 -17.94 14.01
CA ASN A 205 -13.91 -18.95 15.07
C ASN A 205 -15.22 -19.73 15.11
N ASN A 206 -15.13 -21.02 14.78
CA ASN A 206 -16.28 -21.91 14.68
C ASN A 206 -16.94 -22.23 16.05
N ASP A 207 -16.32 -21.87 17.18
CA ASP A 207 -16.86 -22.08 18.52
C ASP A 207 -17.46 -20.79 19.12
N LEU A 208 -18.78 -20.84 19.29
CA LEU A 208 -19.63 -19.77 19.83
C LEU A 208 -19.31 -19.41 21.30
N ASN A 209 -18.66 -20.30 22.05
CA ASN A 209 -18.38 -20.09 23.47
C ASN A 209 -17.03 -19.41 23.71
N THR A 210 -16.31 -19.05 22.65
CA THR A 210 -15.00 -18.43 22.76
C THR A 210 -15.09 -16.92 22.93
N LYS A 211 -14.16 -16.36 23.70
CA LYS A 211 -13.98 -14.90 23.80
C LYS A 211 -13.73 -14.26 22.44
N VAL A 212 -13.04 -14.98 21.53
CA VAL A 212 -12.75 -14.50 20.17
C VAL A 212 -14.04 -14.30 19.39
N TYR A 213 -14.93 -15.30 19.38
CA TYR A 213 -16.23 -15.18 18.74
C TYR A 213 -17.05 -14.01 19.31
N SER A 214 -17.14 -13.91 20.64
CA SER A 214 -17.95 -12.86 21.28
C SER A 214 -17.42 -11.46 20.98
N VAL A 215 -16.09 -11.28 21.01
CA VAL A 215 -15.46 -9.99 20.72
C VAL A 215 -15.69 -9.58 19.27
N ILE A 216 -15.42 -10.47 18.29
CA ILE A 216 -15.60 -10.16 16.87
C ILE A 216 -17.06 -9.80 16.58
N LYS A 217 -18.01 -10.56 17.11
CA LYS A 217 -19.44 -10.28 16.89
C LYS A 217 -19.85 -8.93 17.50
N SER A 218 -19.41 -8.62 18.72
CA SER A 218 -19.69 -7.33 19.36
C SER A 218 -19.09 -6.18 18.54
N ASP A 219 -17.84 -6.34 18.12
CA ASP A 219 -17.10 -5.30 17.41
C ASP A 219 -17.72 -5.00 16.03
N ILE A 220 -18.14 -6.03 15.29
CA ILE A 220 -18.94 -5.87 14.06
C ILE A 220 -20.20 -5.06 14.35
N SER A 221 -20.96 -5.44 15.39
CA SER A 221 -22.22 -4.78 15.73
C SER A 221 -22.00 -3.31 16.11
N GLU A 222 -20.98 -3.01 16.89
CA GLU A 222 -20.67 -1.66 17.35
C GLU A 222 -20.22 -0.76 16.20
N ILE A 223 -19.28 -1.22 15.36
CA ILE A 223 -18.81 -0.44 14.19
C ILE A 223 -19.96 -0.18 13.22
N MET A 224 -20.81 -1.18 12.96
CA MET A 224 -21.97 -0.99 12.08
C MET A 224 -23.00 -0.05 12.68
N LYS A 225 -23.18 -0.03 14.00
CA LYS A 225 -24.06 0.92 14.67
C LYS A 225 -23.53 2.35 14.57
N LEU A 226 -22.25 2.54 14.85
CA LEU A 226 -21.54 3.82 14.71
C LEU A 226 -21.66 4.38 13.29
N ALA A 227 -21.45 3.54 12.29
CA ALA A 227 -21.48 3.93 10.88
C ALA A 227 -22.86 4.21 10.29
N ASN A 228 -23.93 3.59 10.83
CA ASN A 228 -25.27 3.68 10.24
C ASN A 228 -26.24 4.55 11.02
N GLU A 229 -26.07 4.63 12.34
CA GLU A 229 -27.03 5.26 13.25
C GLU A 229 -26.47 6.55 13.86
N TYR A 230 -25.22 6.55 14.31
CA TYR A 230 -24.67 7.67 15.08
C TYR A 230 -23.97 8.75 14.25
N PHE A 231 -23.08 8.35 13.34
CA PHE A 231 -22.24 9.28 12.61
C PHE A 231 -22.53 9.29 11.11
N ASP A 232 -22.34 10.44 10.47
CA ASP A 232 -22.43 10.58 9.02
C ASP A 232 -21.15 10.09 8.32
N ILE A 233 -20.85 8.80 8.53
CA ILE A 233 -19.72 8.11 7.88
C ILE A 233 -20.11 7.69 6.47
N ARG A 234 -21.38 7.32 6.26
CA ARG A 234 -21.88 6.83 4.98
C ARG A 234 -23.12 7.58 4.51
N HIS A 235 -23.12 7.90 3.22
CA HIS A 235 -24.29 8.39 2.49
C HIS A 235 -25.32 7.26 2.23
N ASN A 236 -25.88 6.69 3.29
CA ASN A 236 -27.01 5.78 3.21
C ASN A 236 -28.24 6.42 3.86
N GLU A 237 -28.97 7.24 3.09
CA GLU A 237 -30.24 7.85 3.51
C GLU A 237 -31.30 6.79 3.87
N TYR A 238 -31.23 5.60 3.27
CA TYR A 238 -32.28 4.57 3.36
C TYR A 238 -32.18 3.63 4.59
N LEU A 239 -31.09 3.67 5.36
CA LEU A 239 -30.86 2.77 6.51
C LEU A 239 -31.22 3.41 7.86
N ASN A 240 -31.58 4.69 7.89
CA ASN A 240 -31.81 5.41 9.12
C ASN A 240 -33.22 5.13 9.68
N LYS A 241 -33.40 3.97 10.33
CA LYS A 241 -34.65 3.64 11.04
C LYS A 241 -34.99 4.63 12.15
N ALA A 242 -33.99 5.34 12.67
CA ALA A 242 -34.12 6.19 13.86
C ALA A 242 -34.67 7.60 13.56
N LYS A 243 -34.68 8.11 12.31
CA LYS A 243 -34.95 9.54 12.00
C LYS A 243 -34.10 10.52 12.83
N GLU A 244 -33.05 10.06 13.48
CA GLU A 244 -32.16 10.86 14.31
C GLU A 244 -31.14 11.57 13.42
N LYS A 245 -30.82 12.81 13.79
CA LYS A 245 -29.84 13.64 13.09
C LYS A 245 -28.46 13.09 13.43
N ARG A 246 -27.81 12.45 12.45
CA ARG A 246 -26.44 11.93 12.59
C ARG A 246 -25.47 13.07 12.92
N GLU A 247 -24.46 12.75 13.72
CA GLU A 247 -23.41 13.69 14.07
C GLU A 247 -22.35 13.78 12.97
N ALA A 248 -21.84 14.99 12.74
CA ALA A 248 -20.70 15.21 11.88
C ALA A 248 -19.41 14.75 12.57
N LEU A 249 -18.53 14.09 11.83
CA LEU A 249 -17.24 13.60 12.32
C LEU A 249 -16.15 14.63 12.07
N ASP A 250 -15.88 15.54 12.99
CA ASP A 250 -14.89 16.61 12.75
C ASP A 250 -13.60 16.47 13.57
N ASP A 251 -13.50 15.43 14.42
CA ASP A 251 -12.31 15.10 15.18
C ASP A 251 -11.42 14.10 14.42
N LEU A 252 -10.23 14.56 14.01
CA LEU A 252 -9.24 13.77 13.28
C LEU A 252 -8.79 12.52 14.06
N GLN A 253 -8.54 12.63 15.37
CA GLN A 253 -8.07 11.50 16.17
C GLN A 253 -9.16 10.45 16.31
N PHE A 254 -10.41 10.90 16.43
CA PHE A 254 -11.55 10.00 16.50
C PHE A 254 -11.81 9.29 15.16
N ILE A 255 -11.64 9.98 14.02
CA ILE A 255 -11.70 9.36 12.69
C ILE A 255 -10.63 8.27 12.54
N GLU A 256 -9.37 8.57 12.91
CA GLU A 256 -8.28 7.59 12.86
C GLU A 256 -8.53 6.39 13.76
N TYR A 257 -9.06 6.63 14.97
CA TYR A 257 -9.42 5.57 15.90
C TYR A 257 -10.47 4.63 15.29
N LEU A 258 -11.56 5.19 14.74
CA LEU A 258 -12.63 4.40 14.11
C LEU A 258 -12.11 3.66 12.87
N TYR A 259 -11.26 4.31 12.06
CA TYR A 259 -10.62 3.70 10.90
C TYR A 259 -9.80 2.49 11.32
N ASN A 260 -8.88 2.65 12.28
CA ASN A 260 -7.99 1.59 12.73
C ASN A 260 -8.77 0.41 13.31
N ARG A 261 -9.84 0.69 14.05
CA ARG A 261 -10.75 -0.31 14.60
C ARG A 261 -11.44 -1.11 13.48
N ALA A 262 -12.06 -0.42 12.52
CA ALA A 262 -12.74 -1.07 11.39
C ALA A 262 -11.75 -1.85 10.50
N TYR A 263 -10.57 -1.29 10.26
CA TYR A 263 -9.50 -1.89 9.48
C TYR A 263 -8.98 -3.17 10.12
N ALA A 264 -8.68 -3.15 11.42
CA ALA A 264 -8.22 -4.33 12.15
C ALA A 264 -9.25 -5.47 12.11
N LEU A 265 -10.52 -5.15 12.33
CA LEU A 265 -11.62 -6.12 12.26
C LEU A 265 -11.74 -6.72 10.84
N LEU A 266 -11.72 -5.88 9.82
CA LEU A 266 -11.76 -6.29 8.41
C LEU A 266 -10.60 -7.22 8.07
N TYR A 267 -9.41 -6.92 8.58
CA TYR A 267 -8.20 -7.72 8.34
C TYR A 267 -8.28 -9.10 9.02
N ILE A 268 -8.79 -9.16 10.25
CA ILE A 268 -9.05 -10.43 10.96
C ILE A 268 -10.05 -11.28 10.18
N LEU A 269 -11.17 -10.67 9.76
CA LEU A 269 -12.20 -11.33 8.97
C LEU A 269 -11.59 -11.84 7.66
N ARG A 270 -10.78 -11.04 6.97
CA ARG A 270 -10.11 -11.42 5.72
C ARG A 270 -9.18 -12.62 5.89
N ILE A 271 -8.28 -12.60 6.87
CA ILE A 271 -7.25 -13.65 7.04
C ILE A 271 -7.87 -14.97 7.48
N LYS A 272 -8.86 -14.91 8.37
CA LYS A 272 -9.40 -16.12 8.99
C LYS A 272 -10.66 -16.64 8.29
N SER A 273 -11.26 -15.88 7.36
CA SER A 273 -12.48 -16.30 6.66
C SER A 273 -12.28 -17.60 5.89
N ARG A 274 -13.22 -18.53 6.11
CA ARG A 274 -13.34 -19.78 5.35
C ARG A 274 -14.44 -19.72 4.28
N ASN A 275 -15.08 -18.57 4.06
CA ASN A 275 -16.29 -18.49 3.26
C ASN A 275 -15.99 -18.64 1.75
N ALA A 276 -16.49 -19.72 1.13
CA ALA A 276 -16.23 -20.06 -0.26
C ALA A 276 -16.84 -19.08 -1.29
N LYS A 277 -17.88 -18.31 -0.91
CA LYS A 277 -18.52 -17.31 -1.81
C LYS A 277 -17.65 -16.08 -2.06
N LEU A 278 -16.64 -15.90 -1.22
CA LEU A 278 -15.62 -14.87 -1.36
C LEU A 278 -14.43 -15.30 -2.20
N LEU A 279 -14.37 -16.57 -2.56
CA LEU A 279 -13.26 -17.13 -3.31
C LEU A 279 -13.65 -17.13 -4.78
N ILE A 280 -12.92 -16.34 -5.58
CA ILE A 280 -12.95 -16.53 -7.03
C ILE A 280 -12.52 -17.98 -7.27
N LYS A 281 -13.39 -18.81 -7.86
CA LYS A 281 -12.95 -20.08 -8.44
C LYS A 281 -12.10 -19.72 -9.64
N GLU A 282 -10.89 -20.29 -9.74
CA GLU A 282 -9.97 -20.08 -10.87
C GLU A 282 -10.54 -20.56 -12.23
N ASP A 283 -11.73 -21.16 -12.24
CA ASP A 283 -12.39 -21.68 -13.43
C ASP A 283 -13.51 -20.76 -13.91
N GLU A 284 -13.16 -19.70 -14.62
CA GLU A 284 -13.95 -19.13 -15.72
C GLU A 284 -13.04 -18.14 -16.48
N LYS A 285 -12.20 -18.71 -17.35
CA LYS A 285 -11.46 -17.99 -18.41
C LYS A 285 -12.39 -17.59 -19.54
#